data_AF-A0A9D5QEH0-F1
#
_entry.id   AF-A0A9D5QEH0-F1
#
_cell.length_a   1.000
_cell.length_b   1.000
_cell.length_c   1.000
_cell.angle_alpha   90.00
_cell.angle_beta   90.00
_cell.angle_gamma   90.00
#
_symmetry.space_group_name_H-M   'P 1'
#
loop_
_entity.id
_entity.type
_entity.pdbx_description
1 polymer ?
#
loop_
_entity_poly.entity_id
_entity_poly.type
_entity_poly.pdbx_seq_one_letter_code
_entity_poly.pdbx_strand_id
1 'polypeptide(L)' 'MKKRILLVGDTAIFPPGISGTVSERGYEVNTLPRTVDPARVDWQSADVLVAEHSSGFDPFPVCDPARKANPSLPAIFVTA' A
#
# COMPACT_ATOMS: atom_id res chain seq x y z
N MET A 1 0.11 14.11 -14.46
CA MET A 1 -0.65 13.15 -13.62
C MET A 1 0.05 13.01 -12.28
N LYS A 2 -0.70 12.96 -11.18
CA LYS A 2 -0.13 12.62 -9.86
C LYS A 2 0.14 11.12 -9.82
N LYS A 3 1.22 10.72 -9.12
CA LYS A 3 1.57 9.32 -8.91
C LYS A 3 0.75 8.76 -7.73
N ARG A 4 0.18 7.56 -7.87
CA ARG A 4 -0.71 6.94 -6.88
C ARG A 4 0.01 5.88 -6.05
N ILE A 5 -0.10 5.99 -4.73
CA ILE A 5 0.49 5.08 -3.75
C ILE A 5 -0.63 4.38 -2.98
N LEU A 6 -0.61 3.05 -2.99
CA LEU A 6 -1.45 2.24 -2.12
C LEU A 6 -0.67 1.89 -0.86
N LEU A 7 -1.20 2.23 0.31
CA LEU A 7 -0.62 1.86 1.61
C LEU A 7 -1.47 0.76 2.24
N VAL A 8 -0.94 -0.44 2.44
CA VAL A 8 -1.65 -1.55 3.08
C VAL A 8 -1.08 -1.77 4.48
N GLY A 9 -1.91 -1.60 5.51
CA GLY A 9 -1.51 -1.87 6.90
C GLY A 9 -2.34 -1.10 7.92
N ASP A 10 -1.85 -1.04 9.15
CA ASP A 10 -2.44 -0.23 10.19
C ASP A 10 -1.97 1.23 10.09
N THR A 11 -2.91 2.15 10.13
CA THR A 11 -2.67 3.60 10.25
C THR A 11 -1.92 4.00 11.52
N ALA A 12 -1.78 3.10 12.50
CA ALA A 12 -0.92 3.31 13.65
C ALA A 12 0.58 3.09 13.33
N ILE A 13 0.90 2.20 12.38
CA ILE A 13 2.30 1.87 12.01
C ILE A 13 2.79 2.74 10.86
N PHE A 14 1.91 3.10 9.91
CA PHE A 14 2.16 4.25 9.06
C PHE A 14 1.86 5.48 9.89
N PRO A 15 2.85 6.19 10.48
CA PRO A 15 2.52 7.37 11.27
C PRO A 15 1.61 8.28 10.44
N PRO A 16 0.69 9.03 11.07
CA PRO A 16 -0.15 10.02 10.39
C PRO A 16 0.65 10.94 9.44
N GLY A 17 1.97 11.07 9.70
CA GLY A 17 2.96 11.72 8.86
C GLY A 17 3.25 11.06 7.50
N ILE A 18 3.24 9.73 7.30
CA ILE A 18 3.57 9.16 5.97
C ILE A 18 2.55 9.59 4.93
N SER A 19 1.26 9.39 5.17
CA SER A 19 0.22 9.81 4.23
C SER A 19 0.25 11.33 4.02
N GLY A 20 0.49 12.11 5.07
CA GLY A 20 0.64 13.57 5.00
C GLY A 20 1.84 14.02 4.17
N THR A 21 3.05 13.60 4.55
CA THR A 21 4.32 13.92 3.88
C THR A 21 4.32 13.49 2.41
N VAL A 22 3.74 12.34 2.11
CA VAL A 22 3.68 11.84 0.73
C VAL A 22 2.65 12.64 -0.08
N SER A 23 1.51 13.01 0.50
CA SER A 23 0.54 13.88 -0.16
C SER A 23 1.08 15.30 -0.40
N GLU A 24 1.84 15.86 0.55
CA GLU A 24 2.52 17.17 0.42
C GLU A 24 3.53 17.18 -0.74
N ARG A 25 4.12 16.03 -1.07
CA ARG A 25 5.00 15.84 -2.23
C ARG A 25 4.24 15.67 -3.55
N GLY A 26 2.92 15.76 -3.54
CA GLY A 26 2.07 15.72 -4.73
C GLY A 26 1.64 14.33 -5.17
N TYR A 27 1.86 13.29 -4.35
CA TYR A 27 1.34 11.95 -4.59
C TYR A 27 -0.13 11.84 -4.16
N GLU A 28 -0.88 10.94 -4.80
CA GLU A 28 -2.18 10.50 -4.33
C GLU A 28 -1.98 9.27 -3.43
N VAL A 29 -2.49 9.31 -2.21
CA VAL A 29 -2.33 8.23 -1.23
C VAL A 29 -3.68 7.60 -0.93
N ASN A 30 -3.79 6.28 -1.09
CA ASN A 30 -4.96 5.52 -0.66
C ASN A 30 -4.50 4.48 0.37
N THR A 31 -4.97 4.65 1.61
CA THR A 31 -4.73 3.67 2.66
C THR A 31 -5.80 2.58 2.61
N LEU A 32 -5.34 1.34 2.64
CA LEU A 32 -6.14 0.12 2.68
C LEU A 32 -5.91 -0.56 4.05
N PRO A 33 -6.98 -0.98 4.74
CA PRO A 33 -6.84 -1.68 6.00
C PRO A 33 -6.21 -3.06 5.78
N ARG A 34 -5.63 -3.64 6.85
CA ARG A 34 -5.11 -5.03 6.86
C ARG A 34 -6.14 -6.08 6.41
N THR A 35 -7.42 -5.77 6.54
CA THR A 35 -8.57 -6.64 6.19
C THR A 35 -9.15 -6.37 4.79
N VAL A 36 -8.45 -5.57 3.96
CA VAL A 36 -8.91 -5.28 2.60
C VAL A 36 -9.09 -6.56 1.80
N ASP A 37 -10.22 -6.68 1.11
CA ASP A 37 -10.41 -7.74 0.12
C ASP A 37 -9.60 -7.40 -1.15
N PRO A 38 -8.54 -8.16 -1.47
CA PRO A 38 -7.65 -7.83 -2.58
C PRO A 38 -8.33 -7.96 -3.95
N ALA A 39 -9.46 -8.68 -4.06
CA ALA A 39 -10.21 -8.77 -5.30
C ALA A 39 -10.96 -7.47 -5.65
N ARG A 40 -11.14 -6.57 -4.68
CA ARG A 40 -11.86 -5.31 -4.83
C ARG A 40 -10.96 -4.09 -5.04
N VAL A 41 -9.65 -4.31 -5.07
CA VAL A 41 -8.66 -3.23 -5.21
C VAL A 41 -8.24 -3.07 -6.67
N ASP A 42 -8.24 -1.83 -7.16
CA ASP A 42 -7.72 -1.49 -8.48
C ASP A 42 -6.19 -1.37 -8.45
N TRP A 43 -5.50 -2.50 -8.59
CA TRP A 43 -4.03 -2.59 -8.60
C TRP A 43 -3.36 -1.97 -9.82
N GLN A 44 -4.10 -1.77 -10.92
CA GLN A 44 -3.56 -1.23 -12.18
C GLN A 44 -3.41 0.29 -12.15
N SER A 45 -4.23 0.94 -11.34
CA SER A 45 -4.15 2.39 -11.12
C SER A 45 -3.02 2.83 -10.18
N ALA A 46 -2.38 1.88 -9.47
CA ALA A 46 -1.32 2.18 -8.53
C ALA A 46 0.04 2.28 -9.23
N ASP A 47 0.85 3.27 -8.85
CA ASP A 47 2.24 3.37 -9.29
C ASP A 47 3.20 2.67 -8.31
N VAL A 48 2.83 2.58 -7.03
CA VAL A 48 3.61 1.90 -5.98
C VAL A 48 2.67 1.30 -4.94
N LEU A 49 3.00 0.10 -4.46
CA LEU A 49 2.42 -0.52 -3.27
C LEU A 49 3.42 -0.41 -2.11
N VAL A 50 2.94 0.07 -0.96
CA VAL A 50 3.69 0.00 0.29
C VAL A 50 2.89 -0.85 1.26
N ALA A 51 3.51 -1.88 1.80
CA ALA A 51 2.86 -2.79 2.72
C ALA A 51 3.62 -2.87 4.04
N GLU A 52 2.88 -2.78 5.13
CA GLU A 52 3.39 -3.03 6.46
C GLU A 52 3.74 -4.52 6.61
N HIS A 53 4.86 -4.82 7.24
CA HIS A 53 5.21 -6.17 7.67
C HIS A 53 5.64 -6.13 9.13
N SER A 54 4.74 -6.50 10.05
CA SER A 54 4.94 -6.37 11.49
C SER A 54 4.50 -7.62 12.23
N SER A 55 4.82 -7.71 13.52
CA SER A 55 4.35 -8.81 14.37
C SER A 55 2.81 -8.83 14.41
N GLY A 56 2.22 -9.86 13.80
CA GLY A 56 0.77 -10.01 13.70
C GLY A 56 0.16 -9.53 12.39
N PHE A 57 0.97 -9.09 11.42
CA PHE A 57 0.49 -8.81 10.06
C PHE A 57 1.46 -9.33 8.99
N ASP A 58 1.01 -10.36 8.27
CA ASP A 58 1.61 -10.80 7.02
C ASP A 58 0.95 -10.04 5.85
N PRO A 59 1.72 -9.23 5.07
CA PRO A 59 1.18 -8.51 3.92
C PRO A 59 1.01 -9.38 2.66
N PHE A 60 1.59 -10.58 2.59
CA PHE A 60 1.56 -11.41 1.37
C PHE A 60 0.15 -11.77 0.88
N PRO A 61 -0.84 -12.08 1.74
CA PRO A 61 -2.22 -12.30 1.31
C PRO A 61 -2.85 -11.13 0.52
N VAL A 62 -2.35 -9.90 0.71
CA VAL A 62 -2.78 -8.71 -0.05
C VAL A 62 -1.83 -8.44 -1.24
N CYS A 63 -0.52 -8.62 -1.04
CA CYS A 63 0.49 -8.28 -2.03
C CYS A 63 0.59 -9.29 -3.19
N ASP A 64 0.33 -10.58 -2.95
CA ASP A 64 0.38 -11.59 -4.01
C ASP A 64 -0.71 -11.38 -5.09
N PRO A 65 -1.98 -11.11 -4.72
CA PRO A 65 -2.99 -10.67 -5.68
C PRO A 65 -2.59 -9.41 -6.44
N ALA A 66 -1.98 -8.42 -5.77
CA ALA A 66 -1.50 -7.20 -6.41
C ALA A 66 -0.46 -7.50 -7.49
N ARG A 67 0.53 -8.38 -7.18
CA ARG A 67 1.53 -8.83 -8.14
C ARG A 67 0.93 -9.62 -9.31
N LYS A 68 -0.07 -10.46 -9.07
CA LYS A 68 -0.77 -11.19 -10.15
C LYS A 68 -1.51 -10.23 -11.07
N ALA A 69 -2.17 -9.22 -10.51
CA ALA A 69 -2.93 -8.23 -11.27
C ALA A 69 -2.02 -7.25 -12.02
N ASN A 70 -0.92 -6.81 -11.40
CA ASN A 70 0.06 -5.87 -11.95
C ASN A 70 1.50 -6.36 -11.63
N PRO A 71 2.09 -7.23 -12.48
CA PRO A 71 3.41 -7.83 -12.23
C PRO A 71 4.57 -6.84 -12.18
N SER A 72 4.39 -5.66 -12.77
CA SER A 72 5.38 -4.57 -12.76
C SER A 72 5.24 -3.60 -11.59
N LEU A 73 4.20 -3.75 -10.75
CA LEU A 73 3.95 -2.85 -9.62
C LEU A 73 5.12 -2.92 -8.63
N PRO A 74 5.88 -1.83 -8.43
CA PRO A 74 6.89 -1.77 -7.38
C PRO A 74 6.23 -1.93 -6.01
N ALA A 75 6.79 -2.81 -5.19
CA ALA A 75 6.34 -3.06 -3.82
C ALA A 75 7.46 -2.73 -2.81
N ILE A 76 7.11 -1.99 -1.76
CA ILE A 76 7.99 -1.66 -0.64
C ILE A 76 7.40 -2.28 0.62
N PHE A 77 8.18 -3.10 1.32
CA PHE A 77 7.79 -3.66 2.60
C PHE A 77 8.43 -2.86 3.73
N VAL A 78 7.61 -2.33 4.63
CA VAL A 78 8.05 -1.58 5.81
C VAL A 78 8.01 -2.51 7.01
N THR A 79 9.18 -2.83 7.56
CA THR A 79 9.32 -3.69 8.74
C THR A 79 9.68 -2.88 9.98
N ALA A 80 9.16 -3.29 11.14
CA ALA A 80 9.59 -2.78 12.45
C ALA A 80 10.77 -3.59 13.01
#